data_AF-A0A6B2TIC4-F1
#
_entry.id   AF-A0A6B2TIC4-F1
#
_cell.length_a   1.000
_cell.length_b   1.000
_cell.length_c   1.000
_cell.angle_alpha   90.00
_cell.angle_beta   90.00
_cell.angle_gamma   90.00
#
_symmetry.space_group_name_H-M   'P 1'
#
loop_
_entity.id
_entity.type
_entity.pdbx_description
1 polymer ?
#
loop_
_entity_poly.entity_id
_entity_poly.type
_entity_poly.pdbx_seq_one_letter_code
_entity_poly.pdbx_strand_id
1 'polypeptide(L)'
;MGTHAQRKKPRRRGRRRIVDYPRAGRSGVRRWLPSWRQLLGAAGLCAASVATLFVCVYVSVDIPDENAAARREANVYYWSDGSQMVSTGAVNRQNVELDQIAPSAVDAVIAAENETFYDDAGVSLKGLARATVNMARGRETQGGSTITQQYVKNTYLSQDQTVTRKVKEFVIALKVDRKKSKSEILKGYLNTSWFGRGAHGIEAAARAYYGIPAKELDPSQGAMLAAMLKGADLYDPAVSSANHERARERWAWILDRQVEVGLMAKKERAKYRVFPEPRSRSRSTSLGGQTGYLVDVANRYLKQQTGLTDEELARGGYEIHTTFDRTKVHRLERAVRRVVARDLDPEKRPADRHVQVGAASVRPSDG
;
A
#
# COMPACT_ATOMS: atom_id res chain seq x y z
N MET A 1 23.41 -84.06 -54.77
CA MET A 1 23.42 -82.64 -54.32
C MET A 1 22.02 -82.27 -53.86
N GLY A 2 21.76 -82.38 -52.55
CA GLY A 2 20.47 -82.00 -51.95
C GLY A 2 20.62 -80.67 -51.22
N THR A 3 19.87 -79.66 -51.64
CA THR A 3 19.88 -78.30 -51.07
C THR A 3 19.08 -78.27 -49.77
N HIS A 4 19.77 -78.12 -48.63
CA HIS A 4 19.15 -77.87 -47.33
C HIS A 4 18.52 -76.47 -47.29
N ALA A 5 17.19 -76.40 -47.37
CA ALA A 5 16.44 -75.18 -47.08
C ALA A 5 16.39 -74.95 -45.55
N GLN A 6 17.21 -74.01 -45.05
CA GLN A 6 17.10 -73.52 -43.68
C GLN A 6 15.78 -72.76 -43.48
N ARG A 7 14.85 -73.36 -42.72
CA ARG A 7 13.66 -72.70 -42.19
C ARG A 7 14.06 -71.55 -41.27
N LYS A 8 13.89 -70.29 -41.72
CA LYS A 8 13.96 -69.10 -40.86
C LYS A 8 12.82 -69.15 -39.84
N LYS A 9 13.15 -69.32 -38.55
CA LYS A 9 12.19 -69.17 -37.44
C LYS A 9 11.59 -67.75 -37.44
N PRO A 10 10.28 -67.58 -37.26
CA PRO A 10 9.68 -66.25 -37.19
C PRO A 10 10.19 -65.55 -35.93
N ARG A 11 10.77 -64.34 -36.10
CA ARG A 11 11.12 -63.45 -34.98
C ARG A 11 9.82 -63.15 -34.22
N ARG A 12 9.69 -63.68 -33.00
CA ARG A 12 8.63 -63.29 -32.06
C ARG A 12 8.59 -61.76 -32.00
N ARG A 13 7.54 -61.14 -32.55
CA ARG A 13 7.25 -59.71 -32.31
C ARG A 13 7.03 -59.56 -30.81
N GLY A 14 8.06 -59.16 -30.08
CA GLY A 14 7.96 -58.89 -28.66
C GLY A 14 6.82 -57.91 -28.41
N ARG A 15 5.99 -58.19 -27.39
CA ARG A 15 4.95 -57.27 -26.90
C ARG A 15 5.52 -55.86 -26.89
N ARG A 16 4.93 -54.94 -27.67
CA ARG A 16 5.28 -53.51 -27.61
C ARG A 16 5.09 -53.09 -26.16
N ARG A 17 6.19 -52.82 -25.44
CA ARG A 17 6.11 -52.29 -24.09
C ARG A 17 5.40 -50.95 -24.15
N ILE A 18 4.46 -50.71 -23.24
CA ILE A 18 3.71 -49.44 -23.14
C ILE A 18 4.70 -48.29 -22.88
N VAL A 19 5.78 -48.56 -22.14
CA VAL A 19 6.88 -47.63 -21.90
C VAL A 19 8.17 -48.22 -22.49
N ASP A 20 8.68 -47.58 -23.54
CA ASP A 20 9.93 -47.97 -24.23
C ASP A 20 11.15 -47.26 -23.61
N TYR A 21 11.54 -47.69 -22.40
CA TYR A 21 12.74 -47.22 -21.70
C TYR A 21 13.42 -48.37 -20.95
N PRO A 22 14.75 -48.54 -21.02
CA PRO A 22 15.70 -47.92 -21.97
C PRO A 22 15.32 -48.25 -23.43
N ARG A 23 15.52 -47.32 -24.37
CA ARG A 23 14.95 -47.39 -25.73
C ARG A 23 15.40 -48.63 -26.50
N ALA A 24 14.46 -49.48 -26.90
CA ALA A 24 14.74 -50.67 -27.71
C ALA A 24 15.21 -50.27 -29.12
N GLY A 25 16.32 -50.87 -29.59
CA GLY A 25 16.88 -50.58 -30.92
C GLY A 25 17.84 -49.39 -31.00
N ARG A 26 18.26 -48.82 -29.86
CA ARG A 26 19.37 -47.83 -29.78
C ARG A 26 20.52 -48.40 -28.93
N SER A 27 21.76 -48.12 -29.31
CA SER A 27 22.98 -48.54 -28.59
C SER A 27 23.70 -47.34 -27.95
N GLY A 28 24.61 -47.61 -27.01
CA GLY A 28 25.39 -46.59 -26.30
C GLY A 28 24.55 -45.64 -25.44
N VAL A 29 25.02 -44.40 -25.26
CA VAL A 29 24.37 -43.36 -24.43
C VAL A 29 22.94 -43.04 -24.91
N ARG A 30 22.67 -43.17 -26.22
CA ARG A 30 21.35 -42.91 -26.81
C ARG A 30 20.27 -43.90 -26.35
N ARG A 31 20.64 -45.08 -25.85
CA ARG A 31 19.70 -46.04 -25.24
C ARG A 31 19.09 -45.51 -23.94
N TRP A 32 19.83 -44.66 -23.23
CA TRP A 32 19.50 -44.10 -21.92
C TRP A 32 18.90 -42.68 -21.99
N LEU A 33 18.87 -42.05 -23.17
CA LEU A 33 18.19 -40.77 -23.33
C LEU A 33 16.68 -41.00 -23.53
N PRO A 34 15.79 -40.32 -22.78
CA PRO A 34 14.35 -40.44 -22.94
C PRO A 34 13.90 -40.00 -24.35
N SER A 35 12.82 -40.60 -24.84
CA SER A 35 12.17 -40.20 -26.09
C SER A 35 11.39 -38.90 -25.92
N TRP A 36 11.14 -38.16 -27.00
CA TRP A 36 10.30 -36.96 -26.97
C TRP A 36 8.89 -37.25 -26.41
N ARG A 37 8.34 -38.46 -26.64
CA ARG A 37 7.08 -38.92 -26.04
C ARG A 37 7.16 -39.09 -24.53
N GLN A 38 8.28 -39.60 -24.02
CA GLN A 38 8.52 -39.71 -22.56
C GLN A 38 8.76 -38.35 -21.93
N LEU A 39 9.47 -37.44 -22.62
CA LEU A 39 9.64 -36.06 -22.17
C LEU A 39 8.29 -35.31 -22.14
N LEU A 40 7.46 -35.46 -23.17
CA LEU A 40 6.11 -34.89 -23.19
C LEU A 40 5.20 -35.51 -22.12
N GLY A 41 5.25 -36.83 -21.94
CA GLY A 41 4.49 -37.51 -20.89
C GLY A 41 4.90 -37.06 -19.49
N ALA A 42 6.21 -36.94 -19.23
CA ALA A 42 6.73 -36.41 -17.98
C ALA A 42 6.35 -34.94 -17.78
N ALA A 43 6.47 -34.10 -18.81
CA ALA A 43 6.06 -32.71 -18.75
C ALA A 43 4.56 -32.56 -18.48
N GLY A 44 3.72 -33.38 -19.12
CA GLY A 44 2.28 -33.43 -18.89
C GLY A 44 1.93 -33.86 -17.46
N LEU A 45 2.61 -34.89 -16.94
CA LEU A 45 2.44 -35.33 -15.54
C LEU A 45 2.86 -34.22 -14.57
N CYS A 46 4.00 -33.57 -14.81
CA CYS A 46 4.44 -32.43 -14.00
C CYS A 46 3.41 -31.29 -14.03
N ALA A 47 2.89 -30.93 -15.21
CA ALA A 47 1.87 -29.89 -15.34
C ALA A 47 0.58 -30.27 -14.61
N ALA A 48 0.13 -31.52 -14.72
CA ALA A 48 -1.05 -32.02 -14.00
C ALA A 48 -0.86 -32.03 -12.48
N SER A 49 0.34 -32.39 -12.00
CA SER A 49 0.69 -32.34 -10.58
C SER A 49 0.70 -30.90 -10.05
N VAL A 50 1.28 -29.95 -10.80
CA VAL A 50 1.27 -28.53 -10.44
C VAL A 50 -0.16 -27.96 -10.45
N ALA A 51 -0.97 -28.31 -11.45
CA ALA A 51 -2.36 -27.89 -11.53
C ALA A 51 -3.18 -28.45 -10.36
N THR A 52 -3.03 -29.74 -10.05
CA THR A 52 -3.69 -30.38 -8.90
C THR A 52 -3.27 -29.70 -7.59
N LEU A 53 -1.96 -29.48 -7.38
CA LEU A 53 -1.46 -28.77 -6.21
C LEU A 53 -2.04 -27.37 -6.10
N PHE A 54 -2.08 -26.63 -7.22
CA PHE A 54 -2.67 -25.30 -7.26
C PHE A 54 -4.15 -25.31 -6.88
N VAL A 55 -4.93 -26.25 -7.40
CA VAL A 55 -6.35 -26.42 -7.05
C VAL A 55 -6.51 -26.75 -5.56
N CYS A 56 -5.72 -27.68 -5.03
CA CYS A 56 -5.75 -28.03 -3.60
C CYS A 56 -5.46 -26.81 -2.72
N VAL A 57 -4.43 -26.02 -3.05
CA VAL A 57 -4.10 -24.80 -2.30
C VAL A 57 -5.19 -23.74 -2.47
N TYR A 58 -5.71 -23.55 -3.68
CA TYR A 58 -6.77 -22.58 -3.95
C TYR A 58 -8.05 -22.88 -3.17
N VAL A 59 -8.46 -24.15 -3.08
CA VAL A 59 -9.65 -24.55 -2.32
C VAL A 59 -9.39 -24.46 -0.81
N SER A 60 -8.19 -24.78 -0.34
CA SER A 60 -7.84 -24.78 1.09
C SER A 60 -7.63 -23.40 1.72
N VAL A 61 -7.43 -22.35 0.92
CA VAL A 61 -7.12 -21.01 1.42
C VAL A 61 -8.34 -20.10 1.33
N ASP A 62 -8.98 -19.82 2.44
CA ASP A 62 -10.06 -18.83 2.50
C ASP A 62 -9.54 -17.38 2.55
N ILE A 63 -10.42 -16.43 2.19
CA ILE A 63 -10.16 -15.02 2.45
C ILE A 63 -10.44 -14.81 3.95
N PRO A 64 -9.44 -14.46 4.76
CA PRO A 64 -9.66 -14.19 6.18
C PRO A 64 -10.41 -12.87 6.36
N ASP A 65 -10.91 -12.63 7.57
CA ASP A 65 -11.43 -11.30 7.92
C ASP A 65 -10.35 -10.23 7.82
N GLU A 66 -10.77 -8.99 7.56
CA GLU A 66 -9.86 -7.84 7.56
C GLU A 66 -9.17 -7.71 8.91
N ASN A 67 -7.85 -7.50 8.89
CA ASN A 67 -7.09 -7.37 10.12
C ASN A 67 -7.57 -6.13 10.91
N ALA A 68 -7.45 -6.18 12.25
CA ALA A 68 -7.96 -5.11 13.10
C ALA A 68 -7.28 -3.76 12.83
N ALA A 69 -6.02 -3.77 12.38
CA ALA A 69 -5.28 -2.55 12.01
C ALA A 69 -5.87 -1.89 10.75
N ALA A 70 -6.31 -2.67 9.77
CA ALA A 70 -6.97 -2.22 8.55
C ALA A 70 -8.42 -1.77 8.78
N ARG A 71 -8.96 -1.95 9.99
CA ARG A 71 -10.25 -1.37 10.39
C ARG A 71 -10.11 -0.09 11.24
N ARG A 72 -8.91 0.22 11.75
CA ARG A 72 -8.68 1.42 12.56
C ARG A 72 -8.43 2.63 11.68
N GLU A 73 -9.16 3.70 11.95
CA GLU A 73 -8.99 5.00 11.33
C GLU A 73 -8.51 6.01 12.38
N ALA A 74 -8.13 7.21 11.95
CA ALA A 74 -7.93 8.34 12.84
C ALA A 74 -9.16 9.26 12.80
N ASN A 75 -9.38 9.96 13.91
CA ASN A 75 -10.22 11.16 13.91
C ASN A 75 -9.36 12.33 13.52
N VAL A 76 -9.83 13.14 12.58
CA VAL A 76 -9.14 14.33 12.12
C VAL A 76 -9.92 15.54 12.59
N TYR A 77 -9.25 16.39 13.36
CA TYR A 77 -9.83 17.63 13.85
C TYR A 77 -9.35 18.77 12.95
N TYR A 78 -10.26 19.66 12.58
CA TYR A 78 -10.01 20.82 11.74
C TYR A 78 -10.22 22.10 12.52
N TRP A 79 -9.39 23.10 12.23
CA TRP A 79 -9.61 24.47 12.65
C TRP A 79 -10.84 25.06 11.93
N SER A 80 -11.33 26.20 12.41
CA SER A 80 -12.45 26.93 11.82
C SER A 80 -12.21 27.40 10.36
N ASP A 81 -10.96 27.49 9.92
CA ASP A 81 -10.58 27.79 8.54
C ASP A 81 -10.52 26.55 7.63
N GLY A 82 -10.86 25.36 8.16
CA GLY A 82 -10.82 24.09 7.43
C GLY A 82 -9.43 23.46 7.33
N SER A 83 -8.38 24.10 7.86
CA SER A 83 -7.05 23.50 7.91
C SER A 83 -6.97 22.43 9.01
N GLN A 84 -6.22 21.37 8.76
CA GLN A 84 -6.10 20.26 9.72
C GLN A 84 -5.38 20.71 11.01
N MET A 85 -6.03 20.51 12.16
CA MET A 85 -5.47 20.76 13.49
C MET A 85 -4.61 19.60 13.97
N VAL A 86 -5.18 18.40 14.10
CA VAL A 86 -4.50 17.20 14.58
C VAL A 86 -5.24 15.96 14.10
N SER A 87 -4.52 14.85 13.96
CA SER A 87 -5.09 13.53 13.68
C SER A 87 -4.82 12.64 14.91
N THR A 88 -5.86 12.02 15.45
CA THR A 88 -5.77 11.16 16.64
C THR A 88 -6.24 9.75 16.31
N GLY A 89 -5.41 8.77 16.62
CA GLY A 89 -5.70 7.36 16.38
C GLY A 89 -4.42 6.56 16.41
N ALA A 90 -4.53 5.23 16.55
CA ALA A 90 -3.36 4.35 16.49
C ALA A 90 -2.71 4.32 15.09
N VAL A 91 -3.48 4.70 14.06
CA VAL A 91 -3.09 4.74 12.65
C VAL A 91 -3.64 6.04 12.08
N ASN A 92 -2.79 6.94 11.53
CA ASN A 92 -3.27 8.15 10.86
C ASN A 92 -3.80 7.79 9.47
N ARG A 93 -5.07 7.37 9.42
CA ARG A 93 -5.82 7.01 8.21
C ARG A 93 -7.19 7.67 8.18
N GLN A 94 -7.52 8.24 7.04
CA GLN A 94 -8.84 8.78 6.72
C GLN A 94 -9.28 8.12 5.41
N ASN A 95 -10.32 7.30 5.48
CA ASN A 95 -10.83 6.63 4.30
C ASN A 95 -11.61 7.64 3.45
N VAL A 96 -11.25 7.75 2.17
CA VAL A 96 -11.96 8.58 1.20
C VAL A 96 -12.49 7.73 0.05
N GLU A 97 -13.59 8.15 -0.55
CA GLU A 97 -14.10 7.54 -1.78
C GLU A 97 -13.17 7.83 -2.97
N LEU A 98 -13.22 6.98 -3.99
CA LEU A 98 -12.29 7.08 -5.12
C LEU A 98 -12.45 8.38 -5.91
N ASP A 99 -13.66 8.97 -5.93
CA ASP A 99 -13.98 10.26 -6.55
C ASP A 99 -13.57 11.49 -5.70
N GLN A 100 -13.11 11.25 -4.47
CA GLN A 100 -12.47 12.23 -3.60
C GLN A 100 -10.95 12.22 -3.73
N ILE A 101 -10.40 11.44 -4.66
CA ILE A 101 -8.97 11.40 -4.99
C ILE A 101 -8.78 11.99 -6.38
N ALA A 102 -7.77 12.85 -6.55
CA ALA A 102 -7.46 13.40 -7.86
C ALA A 102 -7.18 12.27 -8.88
N PRO A 103 -7.82 12.25 -10.06
CA PRO A 103 -7.57 11.22 -11.07
C PRO A 103 -6.10 11.09 -11.46
N SER A 104 -5.39 12.21 -11.52
CA SER A 104 -3.95 12.27 -11.78
C SER A 104 -3.11 11.48 -10.78
N ALA A 105 -3.50 11.48 -9.50
CA ALA A 105 -2.82 10.74 -8.45
C ALA A 105 -3.13 9.24 -8.53
N VAL A 106 -4.38 8.89 -8.87
CA VAL A 106 -4.77 7.50 -9.15
C VAL A 106 -3.96 6.94 -10.33
N ASP A 107 -3.88 7.68 -11.42
CA ASP A 107 -3.13 7.30 -12.62
C ASP A 107 -1.63 7.14 -12.32
N ALA A 108 -1.07 8.00 -11.48
CA ALA A 108 0.33 7.91 -11.09
C ALA A 108 0.61 6.60 -10.32
N VAL A 109 -0.28 6.21 -9.41
CA VAL A 109 -0.17 4.94 -8.68
C VAL A 109 -0.31 3.75 -9.64
N ILE A 110 -1.29 3.76 -10.54
CA ILE A 110 -1.46 2.68 -11.53
C ILE A 110 -0.23 2.56 -12.43
N ALA A 111 0.28 3.67 -12.98
CA ALA A 111 1.46 3.67 -13.82
C ALA A 111 2.71 3.15 -13.09
N ALA A 112 2.88 3.52 -11.82
CA ALA A 112 4.05 3.19 -11.03
C ALA A 112 4.06 1.74 -10.53
N GLU A 113 2.91 1.24 -10.08
CA GLU A 113 2.78 -0.04 -9.37
C GLU A 113 2.22 -1.16 -10.25
N ASN A 114 1.30 -0.87 -11.17
CA ASN A 114 0.54 -1.90 -11.89
C ASN A 114 -0.12 -1.39 -13.18
N GLU A 115 0.65 -1.20 -14.26
CA GLU A 115 0.10 -0.69 -15.55
C GLU A 115 -1.11 -1.48 -16.09
N THR A 116 -1.17 -2.79 -15.83
CA THR A 116 -2.25 -3.68 -16.31
C THR A 116 -3.40 -3.83 -15.31
N PHE A 117 -3.54 -2.93 -14.33
CA PHE A 117 -4.39 -3.14 -13.15
C PHE A 117 -5.83 -3.50 -13.50
N TYR A 118 -6.42 -2.79 -14.48
CA TYR A 118 -7.81 -3.02 -14.88
C TYR A 118 -8.01 -4.35 -15.64
N ASP A 119 -6.95 -4.88 -16.26
CA ASP A 119 -7.02 -6.06 -17.13
C ASP A 119 -6.47 -7.34 -16.48
N ASP A 120 -5.67 -7.22 -15.42
CA ASP A 120 -5.12 -8.39 -14.73
C ASP A 120 -6.15 -9.10 -13.86
N ALA A 121 -5.89 -10.36 -13.51
CA ALA A 121 -6.76 -11.16 -12.63
C ALA A 121 -6.35 -11.02 -11.15
N GLY A 122 -5.84 -9.86 -10.74
CA GLY A 122 -5.32 -9.60 -9.40
C GLY A 122 -3.88 -10.08 -9.18
N VAL A 123 -3.27 -10.74 -10.16
CA VAL A 123 -1.85 -11.16 -10.14
C VAL A 123 -1.22 -10.94 -11.52
N SER A 124 0.06 -10.54 -11.55
CA SER A 124 0.76 -10.28 -12.81
C SER A 124 1.46 -11.53 -13.32
N LEU A 125 0.88 -12.19 -14.35
CA LEU A 125 1.53 -13.33 -15.02
C LEU A 125 2.84 -12.93 -15.70
N LYS A 126 2.87 -11.75 -16.34
CA LYS A 126 4.09 -11.18 -16.91
C LYS A 126 5.12 -10.87 -15.81
N GLY A 127 4.69 -10.33 -14.68
CA GLY A 127 5.53 -10.09 -13.51
C GLY A 127 6.14 -11.37 -12.96
N LEU A 128 5.34 -12.44 -12.84
CA LEU A 128 5.79 -13.75 -12.38
C LEU A 128 6.81 -14.37 -13.34
N ALA A 129 6.54 -14.36 -14.65
CA ALA A 129 7.49 -14.87 -15.65
C ALA A 129 8.84 -14.12 -15.59
N ARG A 130 8.79 -12.79 -15.46
CA ARG A 130 9.98 -11.94 -15.37
C ARG A 130 10.77 -12.21 -14.08
N ALA A 131 10.07 -12.37 -12.96
CA ALA A 131 10.68 -12.70 -11.67
C ALA A 131 11.38 -14.07 -11.72
N THR A 132 10.75 -15.09 -12.30
CA THR A 132 11.34 -16.43 -12.47
C THR A 132 12.59 -16.40 -13.34
N VAL A 133 12.58 -15.63 -14.44
CA VAL A 133 13.76 -15.46 -15.31
C VAL A 133 14.89 -14.73 -14.60
N ASN A 134 14.58 -13.67 -13.84
CA ASN A 134 15.58 -12.92 -13.08
C ASN A 134 16.21 -13.78 -11.97
N MET A 135 15.41 -14.58 -11.26
CA MET A 135 15.87 -15.53 -10.27
C MET A 135 16.78 -16.61 -10.89
N ALA A 136 16.40 -17.16 -12.04
CA ALA A 136 17.23 -18.12 -12.78
C ALA A 136 18.57 -17.51 -13.26
N ARG A 137 18.63 -16.18 -13.39
CA ARG A 137 19.83 -15.42 -13.77
C ARG A 137 20.60 -14.87 -12.58
N GLY A 138 20.23 -15.22 -11.34
CA GLY A 138 20.87 -14.74 -10.11
C GLY A 138 20.72 -13.23 -9.86
N ARG A 139 19.73 -12.59 -10.49
CA ARG A 139 19.43 -11.15 -10.28
C ARG A 139 18.37 -10.99 -9.19
N GLU A 140 18.42 -9.88 -8.46
CA GLU A 140 17.36 -9.54 -7.51
C GLU A 140 15.98 -9.52 -8.20
N THR A 141 15.01 -10.19 -7.59
CA THR A 141 13.61 -10.16 -8.04
C THR A 141 12.97 -8.84 -7.63
N GLN A 142 13.18 -7.78 -8.41
CA GLN A 142 12.46 -6.53 -8.20
C GLN A 142 11.00 -6.60 -8.70
N GLY A 143 10.07 -6.18 -7.83
CA GLY A 143 8.82 -5.49 -8.17
C GLY A 143 7.88 -6.19 -9.15
N GLY A 144 7.25 -7.30 -8.74
CA GLY A 144 6.22 -7.99 -9.54
C GLY A 144 4.83 -8.03 -8.90
N SER A 145 4.64 -7.44 -7.72
CA SER A 145 3.35 -7.51 -7.02
C SER A 145 2.35 -6.50 -7.55
N THR A 146 1.13 -6.96 -7.84
CA THR A 146 0.01 -6.12 -8.31
C THR A 146 -0.58 -5.26 -7.19
N ILE A 147 -1.37 -4.25 -7.55
CA ILE A 147 -2.17 -3.46 -6.60
C ILE A 147 -3.07 -4.37 -5.76
N THR A 148 -3.73 -5.38 -6.37
CA THR A 148 -4.56 -6.34 -5.65
C THR A 148 -3.76 -7.16 -4.64
N GLN A 149 -2.56 -7.61 -4.99
CA GLN A 149 -1.68 -8.34 -4.07
C GLN A 149 -1.25 -7.45 -2.90
N GLN A 150 -0.91 -6.20 -3.17
CA GLN A 150 -0.51 -5.27 -2.13
C GLN A 150 -1.68 -4.89 -1.21
N TYR A 151 -2.88 -4.69 -1.76
CA TYR A 151 -4.10 -4.53 -0.96
C TYR A 151 -4.33 -5.72 -0.05
N VAL A 152 -4.22 -6.95 -0.58
CA VAL A 152 -4.38 -8.17 0.22
C VAL A 152 -3.35 -8.26 1.34
N LYS A 153 -2.09 -7.94 1.03
CA LYS A 153 -1.00 -7.90 2.02
C LYS A 153 -1.32 -6.92 3.16
N ASN A 154 -1.86 -5.75 2.84
CA ASN A 154 -2.15 -4.70 3.82
C ASN A 154 -3.40 -5.00 4.67
N THR A 155 -4.42 -5.62 4.06
CA THR A 155 -5.76 -5.77 4.67
C THR A 155 -6.00 -7.12 5.32
N TYR A 156 -5.49 -8.22 4.75
CA TYR A 156 -5.89 -9.58 5.14
C TYR A 156 -4.79 -10.40 5.81
N LEU A 157 -3.52 -10.02 5.64
CA LEU A 157 -2.39 -10.83 6.09
C LEU A 157 -1.59 -10.16 7.22
N SER A 158 -0.95 -10.98 8.07
CA SER A 158 0.03 -10.51 9.04
C SER A 158 1.37 -10.15 8.36
N GLN A 159 2.20 -9.36 9.03
CA GLN A 159 3.47 -8.87 8.48
C GLN A 159 4.59 -9.92 8.36
N ASP A 160 4.38 -11.18 8.76
CA ASP A 160 5.40 -12.25 8.75
C ASP A 160 5.82 -12.72 7.35
N GLN A 161 7.08 -12.48 6.95
CA GLN A 161 7.63 -12.84 5.63
C GLN A 161 7.99 -14.33 5.49
N THR A 162 6.99 -15.20 5.31
CA THR A 162 7.23 -16.63 4.99
C THR A 162 6.86 -16.98 3.54
N VAL A 163 7.52 -17.99 2.96
CA VAL A 163 7.18 -18.52 1.61
C VAL A 163 5.71 -18.97 1.54
N THR A 164 5.22 -19.60 2.61
CA THR A 164 3.81 -19.98 2.76
C THR A 164 2.87 -18.76 2.69
N ARG A 165 3.27 -17.62 3.27
CA ARG A 165 2.47 -16.39 3.18
C ARG A 165 2.39 -15.88 1.75
N LYS A 166 3.47 -15.90 0.96
CA LYS A 166 3.44 -15.37 -0.41
C LYS A 166 2.51 -16.16 -1.33
N VAL A 167 2.43 -17.49 -1.12
CA VAL A 167 1.45 -18.34 -1.81
C VAL A 167 0.02 -18.00 -1.38
N LYS A 168 -0.22 -17.79 -0.08
CA LYS A 168 -1.53 -17.33 0.42
C LYS A 168 -1.92 -15.98 -0.17
N GLU A 169 -1.01 -15.01 -0.20
CA GLU A 169 -1.22 -13.69 -0.82
C GLU A 169 -1.65 -13.82 -2.28
N PHE A 170 -0.98 -14.66 -3.06
CA PHE A 170 -1.31 -14.91 -4.46
C PHE A 170 -2.74 -15.47 -4.62
N VAL A 171 -3.10 -16.49 -3.84
CA VAL A 171 -4.44 -17.11 -3.90
C VAL A 171 -5.53 -16.16 -3.42
N ILE A 172 -5.29 -15.44 -2.32
CA ILE A 172 -6.26 -14.49 -1.78
C ILE A 172 -6.44 -13.34 -2.77
N ALA A 173 -5.39 -12.85 -3.44
CA ALA A 173 -5.51 -11.83 -4.48
C ALA A 173 -6.40 -12.28 -5.64
N LEU A 174 -6.21 -13.51 -6.15
CA LEU A 174 -7.10 -14.08 -7.18
C LEU A 174 -8.57 -14.16 -6.71
N LYS A 175 -8.80 -14.53 -5.45
CA LYS A 175 -10.16 -14.62 -4.88
C LYS A 175 -10.79 -13.24 -4.66
N VAL A 176 -10.01 -12.27 -4.19
CA VAL A 176 -10.45 -10.89 -3.97
C VAL A 176 -10.80 -10.23 -5.30
N ASP A 177 -9.97 -10.39 -6.33
CA ASP A 177 -10.22 -9.86 -7.68
C ASP A 177 -11.53 -10.38 -8.31
N ARG A 178 -11.92 -11.61 -7.97
CA ARG A 178 -13.19 -12.20 -8.40
C ARG A 178 -14.40 -11.73 -7.60
N LYS A 179 -14.21 -11.28 -6.35
CA LYS A 179 -15.29 -10.91 -5.43
C LYS A 179 -15.56 -9.40 -5.36
N LYS A 180 -14.53 -8.58 -5.59
CA LYS A 180 -14.59 -7.12 -5.52
C LYS A 180 -14.30 -6.53 -6.89
N SER A 181 -14.94 -5.41 -7.20
CA SER A 181 -14.62 -4.64 -8.41
C SER A 181 -13.21 -4.03 -8.32
N LYS A 182 -12.61 -3.74 -9.48
CA LYS A 182 -11.32 -3.03 -9.56
C LYS A 182 -11.35 -1.69 -8.81
N SER A 183 -12.46 -0.97 -8.88
CA SER A 183 -12.64 0.30 -8.15
C SER A 183 -12.62 0.12 -6.64
N GLU A 184 -13.27 -0.92 -6.11
CA GLU A 184 -13.23 -1.22 -4.67
C GLU A 184 -11.83 -1.64 -4.21
N ILE A 185 -11.13 -2.44 -5.00
CA ILE A 185 -9.75 -2.87 -4.71
C ILE A 185 -8.82 -1.65 -4.71
N LEU A 186 -8.94 -0.77 -5.70
CA LEU A 186 -8.13 0.44 -5.81
C LEU A 186 -8.41 1.42 -4.68
N LYS A 187 -9.68 1.65 -4.34
CA LYS A 187 -10.08 2.43 -3.16
C LYS A 187 -9.47 1.85 -1.88
N GLY A 188 -9.63 0.55 -1.67
CA GLY A 188 -9.06 -0.15 -0.51
C GLY A 188 -7.55 -0.03 -0.44
N TYR A 189 -6.86 -0.19 -1.57
CA TYR A 189 -5.41 -0.04 -1.68
C TYR A 189 -4.95 1.38 -1.33
N LEU A 190 -5.55 2.40 -1.96
CA LEU A 190 -5.18 3.80 -1.76
C LEU A 190 -5.43 4.28 -0.34
N ASN A 191 -6.45 3.75 0.34
CA ASN A 191 -6.76 4.07 1.73
C ASN A 191 -5.93 3.29 2.77
N THR A 192 -5.43 2.09 2.43
CA THR A 192 -4.68 1.25 3.39
C THR A 192 -3.17 1.31 3.22
N SER A 193 -2.69 1.81 2.08
CA SER A 193 -1.26 1.87 1.78
C SER A 193 -0.52 2.83 2.69
N TRP A 194 0.69 2.46 3.09
CA TRP A 194 1.55 3.30 3.90
C TRP A 194 2.41 4.21 3.02
N PHE A 195 2.26 5.53 3.20
CA PHE A 195 2.97 6.55 2.44
C PHE A 195 4.13 7.18 3.22
N GLY A 196 4.41 6.71 4.45
CA GLY A 196 5.38 7.36 5.33
C GLY A 196 4.79 8.46 6.20
N ARG A 197 5.61 9.06 7.06
CA ARG A 197 5.20 10.13 8.00
C ARG A 197 4.00 9.78 8.88
N GLY A 198 3.84 8.49 9.18
CA GLY A 198 2.68 7.97 9.91
C GLY A 198 1.38 7.94 9.10
N ALA A 199 1.36 8.41 7.86
CA ALA A 199 0.19 8.43 6.99
C ALA A 199 -0.06 7.05 6.37
N HIS A 200 -1.20 6.46 6.72
CA HIS A 200 -1.78 5.32 6.02
C HIS A 200 -2.98 5.84 5.24
N GLY A 201 -2.96 5.68 3.93
CA GLY A 201 -3.97 6.24 3.04
C GLY A 201 -3.54 7.54 2.36
N ILE A 202 -4.04 7.74 1.14
CA ILE A 202 -3.65 8.85 0.27
C ILE A 202 -4.13 10.22 0.77
N GLU A 203 -5.29 10.31 1.44
CA GLU A 203 -5.75 11.57 2.05
C GLU A 203 -4.80 12.03 3.17
N ALA A 204 -4.49 11.13 4.11
CA ALA A 204 -3.53 11.41 5.16
C ALA A 204 -2.15 11.79 4.59
N ALA A 205 -1.74 11.16 3.47
CA ALA A 205 -0.51 11.48 2.79
C ALA A 205 -0.52 12.87 2.14
N ALA A 206 -1.58 13.23 1.41
CA ALA A 206 -1.74 14.55 0.79
C ALA A 206 -1.63 15.66 1.83
N ARG A 207 -2.29 15.48 2.99
CA ARG A 207 -2.20 16.40 4.13
C ARG A 207 -0.80 16.46 4.74
N ALA A 208 -0.15 15.31 4.95
CA ALA A 208 1.18 15.23 5.57
C ALA A 208 2.31 15.79 4.70
N TYR A 209 2.19 15.65 3.38
CA TYR A 209 3.23 16.07 2.43
C TYR A 209 2.97 17.48 1.87
N TYR A 210 1.72 17.86 1.61
CA TYR A 210 1.38 19.12 0.94
C TYR A 210 0.39 19.98 1.71
N GLY A 211 -0.31 19.44 2.71
CA GLY A 211 -1.28 20.18 3.51
C GLY A 211 -2.62 20.43 2.81
N ILE A 212 -2.87 19.72 1.71
CA ILE A 212 -4.07 19.83 0.88
C ILE A 212 -4.85 18.50 0.87
N PRO A 213 -6.16 18.51 0.54
CA PRO A 213 -6.91 17.29 0.30
C PRO A 213 -6.36 16.48 -0.87
N ALA A 214 -6.53 15.15 -0.87
CA ALA A 214 -6.13 14.26 -1.97
C ALA A 214 -6.83 14.62 -3.30
N LYS A 215 -8.03 15.20 -3.23
CA LYS A 215 -8.78 15.69 -4.40
C LYS A 215 -8.08 16.84 -5.13
N GLU A 216 -7.25 17.61 -4.42
CA GLU A 216 -6.56 18.80 -4.94
C GLU A 216 -5.14 18.50 -5.44
N LEU A 217 -4.70 17.24 -5.37
CA LEU A 217 -3.38 16.85 -5.85
C LEU A 217 -3.24 17.10 -7.36
N ASP A 218 -2.19 17.82 -7.74
CA ASP A 218 -1.79 17.90 -9.13
C ASP A 218 -1.03 16.62 -9.57
N PRO A 219 -0.82 16.39 -10.89
CA PRO A 219 -0.06 15.24 -11.39
C PRO A 219 1.35 15.10 -10.81
N SER A 220 2.03 16.21 -10.53
CA SER A 220 3.38 16.20 -9.96
C SER A 220 3.37 15.67 -8.54
N GLN A 221 2.47 16.20 -7.71
CA GLN A 221 2.28 15.79 -6.31
C GLN A 221 1.79 14.33 -6.23
N GLY A 222 0.86 13.94 -7.12
CA GLY A 222 0.40 12.56 -7.26
C GLY A 222 1.55 11.59 -7.55
N ALA A 223 2.44 11.92 -8.50
CA ALA A 223 3.62 11.13 -8.81
C ALA A 223 4.62 11.04 -7.64
N MET A 224 4.78 12.12 -6.87
CA MET A 224 5.63 12.12 -5.68
C MET A 224 5.06 11.20 -4.59
N LEU A 225 3.75 11.27 -4.31
CA LEU A 225 3.11 10.37 -3.35
C LEU A 225 3.17 8.91 -3.83
N ALA A 226 2.97 8.65 -5.12
CA ALA A 226 3.15 7.31 -5.69
C ALA A 226 4.60 6.79 -5.52
N ALA A 227 5.61 7.66 -5.54
CA ALA A 227 6.99 7.27 -5.23
C ALA A 227 7.16 6.76 -3.79
N MET A 228 6.37 7.25 -2.84
CA MET A 228 6.44 6.82 -1.43
C MET A 228 6.00 5.36 -1.25
N LEU A 229 5.12 4.84 -2.11
CA LEU A 229 4.62 3.46 -2.04
C LEU A 229 5.71 2.41 -2.24
N LYS A 230 6.77 2.76 -2.99
CA LYS A 230 7.95 1.91 -3.16
C LYS A 230 8.74 1.74 -1.86
N GLY A 231 8.65 2.71 -0.94
CA GLY A 231 9.29 2.68 0.37
C GLY A 231 9.59 4.08 0.90
N ALA A 232 8.69 4.65 1.69
CA ALA A 232 8.82 6.03 2.15
C ALA A 232 10.10 6.29 2.98
N ASP A 233 10.66 5.29 3.66
CA ASP A 233 11.93 5.45 4.39
C ASP A 233 13.13 5.73 3.46
N LEU A 234 13.07 5.27 2.21
CA LEU A 234 14.12 5.49 1.20
C LEU A 234 13.85 6.68 0.29
N TYR A 235 12.59 7.09 0.18
CA TYR A 235 12.12 8.08 -0.78
C TYR A 235 11.60 9.36 -0.14
N ASP A 236 11.36 9.47 1.17
CA ASP A 236 10.93 10.73 1.79
C ASP A 236 12.06 11.79 1.71
N PRO A 237 11.87 12.90 0.95
CA PRO A 237 12.92 13.89 0.71
C PRO A 237 13.39 14.62 1.98
N ALA A 238 12.55 14.64 3.03
CA ALA A 238 12.87 15.31 4.29
C ALA A 238 13.81 14.50 5.20
N VAL A 239 14.16 13.26 4.82
CA VAL A 239 15.05 12.39 5.62
C VAL A 239 16.53 12.68 5.36
N SER A 240 16.93 12.80 4.09
CA SER A 240 18.32 13.07 3.70
C SER A 240 18.39 13.57 2.25
N SER A 241 19.50 14.19 1.87
CA SER A 241 19.75 14.58 0.47
C SER A 241 19.77 13.39 -0.49
N ALA A 242 20.25 12.22 -0.04
CA ALA A 242 20.21 10.99 -0.84
C ALA A 242 18.78 10.47 -1.05
N ASN A 243 17.91 10.58 -0.05
CA ASN A 243 16.48 10.27 -0.21
C ASN A 243 15.81 11.26 -1.16
N HIS A 244 16.14 12.54 -1.04
CA HIS A 244 15.62 13.59 -1.92
C HIS A 244 15.91 13.29 -3.39
N GLU A 245 17.17 12.99 -3.74
CA GLU A 245 17.51 12.66 -5.12
C GLU A 245 16.80 11.38 -5.61
N ARG A 246 16.73 10.33 -4.78
CA ARG A 246 15.96 9.11 -5.11
C ARG A 246 14.48 9.42 -5.38
N ALA A 247 13.87 10.30 -4.58
CA ALA A 247 12.49 10.71 -4.76
C ALA A 247 12.29 11.46 -6.06
N ARG A 248 13.20 12.39 -6.37
CA ARG A 248 13.20 13.19 -7.58
C ARG A 248 13.35 12.32 -8.83
N GLU A 249 14.28 11.39 -8.85
CA GLU A 249 14.46 10.44 -9.94
C GLU A 249 13.22 9.56 -10.13
N ARG A 250 12.67 9.03 -9.04
CA ARG A 250 11.47 8.17 -9.10
C ARG A 250 10.24 8.95 -9.54
N TRP A 251 10.05 10.17 -9.05
CA TRP A 251 8.97 11.08 -9.46
C TRP A 251 9.01 11.34 -10.97
N ALA A 252 10.19 11.70 -11.50
CA ALA A 252 10.36 11.95 -12.92
C ALA A 252 10.03 10.70 -13.75
N TRP A 253 10.54 9.54 -13.31
CA TRP A 253 10.24 8.26 -13.93
C TRP A 253 8.75 7.92 -13.92
N ILE A 254 8.02 8.19 -12.83
CA ILE A 254 6.56 7.93 -12.75
C ILE A 254 5.80 8.81 -13.75
N LEU A 255 6.13 10.09 -13.82
CA LEU A 255 5.51 11.00 -14.78
C LEU A 255 5.77 10.57 -16.22
N ASP A 256 7.00 10.17 -16.55
CA ASP A 256 7.34 9.63 -17.87
C ASP A 256 6.59 8.31 -18.13
N ARG A 257 6.46 7.47 -17.11
CA ARG A 257 5.74 6.21 -17.19
C ARG A 257 4.26 6.42 -17.48
N GLN A 258 3.61 7.41 -16.88
CA GLN A 258 2.22 7.76 -17.19
C GLN A 258 2.04 8.10 -18.68
N VAL A 259 3.03 8.71 -19.31
CA VAL A 259 3.02 8.97 -20.76
C VAL A 259 3.18 7.68 -21.56
N GLU A 260 4.13 6.83 -21.18
CA GLU A 260 4.40 5.57 -21.88
C GLU A 260 3.19 4.63 -21.90
N VAL A 261 2.44 4.59 -20.80
CA VAL A 261 1.24 3.73 -20.67
C VAL A 261 -0.05 4.42 -21.12
N GLY A 262 0.03 5.65 -21.63
CA GLY A 262 -1.10 6.37 -22.22
C GLY A 262 -2.05 7.06 -21.21
N LEU A 263 -1.68 7.12 -19.93
CA LEU A 263 -2.45 7.82 -18.89
C LEU A 263 -2.20 9.33 -18.85
N MET A 264 -1.15 9.81 -19.52
CA MET A 264 -0.84 11.24 -19.61
C MET A 264 -0.36 11.63 -21.01
N ALA A 265 -0.83 12.76 -21.53
CA ALA A 265 -0.31 13.30 -22.78
C ALA A 265 1.11 13.86 -22.60
N LYS A 266 1.99 13.69 -23.61
CA LYS A 266 3.35 14.27 -23.62
C LYS A 266 3.37 15.79 -23.34
N LYS A 267 2.38 16.51 -23.87
CA LYS A 267 2.24 17.96 -23.66
C LYS A 267 1.92 18.30 -22.19
N GLU A 268 1.14 17.46 -21.52
CA GLU A 268 0.81 17.63 -20.10
C GLU A 268 2.03 17.38 -19.23
N ARG A 269 2.70 16.24 -19.47
CA ARG A 269 3.97 15.88 -18.81
C ARG A 269 5.01 16.99 -18.85
N ALA A 270 5.11 17.69 -19.98
CA ALA A 270 6.08 18.76 -20.20
C ALA A 270 5.88 19.99 -19.30
N LYS A 271 4.71 20.15 -18.65
CA LYS A 271 4.43 21.22 -17.68
C LYS A 271 5.10 20.96 -16.32
N TYR A 272 5.34 19.70 -15.96
CA TYR A 272 5.84 19.29 -14.65
C TYR A 272 7.35 19.01 -14.67
N ARG A 273 8.15 20.09 -14.77
CA ARG A 273 9.62 19.99 -14.83
C ARG A 273 10.32 20.18 -13.49
N VAL A 274 9.61 20.78 -12.53
CA VAL A 274 10.13 21.11 -11.20
C VAL A 274 9.59 20.09 -10.20
N PHE A 275 10.48 19.56 -9.37
CA PHE A 275 10.12 18.59 -8.33
C PHE A 275 9.20 19.28 -7.29
N PRO A 276 8.06 18.67 -6.94
CA PRO A 276 7.10 19.26 -6.00
C PRO A 276 7.58 19.02 -4.57
N GLU A 277 8.40 19.93 -4.07
CA GLU A 277 8.99 19.84 -2.74
C GLU A 277 7.90 19.64 -1.67
N PRO A 278 7.94 18.53 -0.91
CA PRO A 278 6.99 18.35 0.17
C PRO A 278 7.32 19.29 1.33
N ARG A 279 6.34 19.54 2.17
CA ARG A 279 6.54 20.17 3.48
C ARG A 279 7.62 19.42 4.26
N SER A 280 8.34 20.14 5.10
CA SER A 280 9.24 19.51 6.07
C SER A 280 8.46 18.57 6.98
N ARG A 281 9.13 17.57 7.53
CA ARG A 281 8.53 16.70 8.55
C ARG A 281 8.10 17.57 9.72
N SER A 282 6.80 17.80 9.86
CA SER A 282 6.26 18.18 11.15
C SER A 282 6.44 16.98 12.05
N ARG A 283 7.08 17.16 13.21
CA ARG A 283 6.88 16.19 14.30
C ARG A 283 5.36 16.16 14.48
N SER A 284 4.77 14.97 14.46
CA SER A 284 3.45 14.78 15.03
C SER A 284 3.56 15.35 16.44
N THR A 285 3.11 16.59 16.64
CA THR A 285 2.85 17.05 17.99
C THR A 285 1.64 16.26 18.37
N SER A 286 1.94 15.14 19.03
CA SER A 286 1.09 14.42 19.94
C SER A 286 0.21 15.40 20.71
N LEU A 287 -0.88 14.90 21.27
CA LEU A 287 -1.86 15.59 22.12
C LEU A 287 -1.27 16.36 23.34
N GLY A 288 0.02 16.69 23.38
CA GLY A 288 0.62 17.57 24.36
C GLY A 288 0.23 19.04 24.18
N GLY A 289 0.14 19.74 25.32
CA GLY A 289 -0.15 21.17 25.37
C GLY A 289 -1.59 21.52 24.97
N GLN A 290 -1.75 22.70 24.38
CA GLN A 290 -3.07 23.27 24.08
C GLN A 290 -3.90 22.42 23.11
N THR A 291 -3.24 21.72 22.17
CA THR A 291 -3.93 20.88 21.18
C THR A 291 -4.67 19.71 21.83
N GLY A 292 -4.08 19.05 22.84
CA GLY A 292 -4.75 17.98 23.59
C GLY A 292 -5.99 18.48 24.31
N TYR A 293 -5.87 19.61 25.01
CA TYR A 293 -7.00 20.23 25.69
C TYR A 293 -8.15 20.57 24.73
N LEU A 294 -7.85 21.12 23.55
CA LEU A 294 -8.88 21.44 22.55
C LEU A 294 -9.57 20.19 22.01
N VAL A 295 -8.82 19.09 21.80
CA VAL A 295 -9.40 17.79 21.45
C VAL A 295 -10.33 17.28 22.56
N ASP A 296 -9.92 17.38 23.83
CA ASP A 296 -10.74 16.96 24.96
C ASP A 296 -12.03 17.80 25.10
N VAL A 297 -11.95 19.10 24.81
CA VAL A 297 -13.12 19.99 24.74
C VAL A 297 -14.05 19.56 23.62
N ALA A 298 -13.52 19.34 22.41
CA ALA A 298 -14.32 18.90 21.27
C ALA A 298 -14.99 17.54 21.52
N ASN A 299 -14.25 16.56 22.06
CA ASN A 299 -14.78 15.24 22.38
C ASN A 299 -15.86 15.30 23.45
N ARG A 300 -15.69 16.10 24.52
CA ARG A 300 -16.75 16.28 25.52
C ARG A 300 -18.02 16.87 24.90
N TYR A 301 -17.87 17.86 24.03
CA TYR A 301 -19.01 18.46 23.33
C TYR A 301 -19.71 17.43 22.42
N LEU A 302 -18.95 16.72 21.58
CA LEU A 302 -19.49 15.70 20.68
C LEU A 302 -20.26 14.63 21.46
N LYS A 303 -19.66 14.05 22.50
CA LYS A 303 -20.31 13.02 23.33
C LYS A 303 -21.63 13.51 23.94
N GLN A 304 -21.69 14.76 24.37
CA GLN A 304 -22.92 15.35 24.93
C GLN A 304 -24.00 15.62 23.88
N GLN A 305 -23.63 16.02 22.67
CA GLN A 305 -24.59 16.42 21.64
C GLN A 305 -25.05 15.27 20.74
N THR A 306 -24.17 14.29 20.46
CA THR A 306 -24.46 13.21 19.50
C THR A 306 -24.65 11.85 20.16
N GLY A 307 -24.28 11.70 21.45
CA GLY A 307 -24.31 10.42 22.15
C GLY A 307 -23.19 9.46 21.76
N LEU A 308 -22.19 9.91 20.99
CA LEU A 308 -21.01 9.11 20.65
C LEU A 308 -20.32 8.58 21.91
N THR A 309 -19.86 7.33 21.83
CA THR A 309 -19.10 6.68 22.91
C THR A 309 -17.59 6.86 22.73
N ASP A 310 -16.84 6.68 23.83
CA ASP A 310 -15.37 6.68 23.76
C ASP A 310 -14.82 5.54 22.89
N GLU A 311 -15.54 4.40 22.81
CA GLU A 311 -15.17 3.28 21.92
C GLU A 311 -15.34 3.63 20.44
N GLU A 312 -16.41 4.35 20.09
CA GLU A 312 -16.64 4.82 18.72
C GLU A 312 -15.61 5.88 18.32
N LEU A 313 -15.32 6.84 19.19
CA LEU A 313 -14.25 7.81 18.96
C LEU A 313 -12.88 7.10 18.86
N ALA A 314 -12.61 6.07 19.67
CA ALA A 314 -11.37 5.30 19.59
C ALA A 314 -11.25 4.44 18.31
N ARG A 315 -12.37 4.04 17.72
CA ARG A 315 -12.41 3.32 16.43
C ARG A 315 -11.93 4.20 15.27
N GLY A 316 -12.14 5.51 15.38
CA GLY A 316 -11.71 6.49 14.40
C GLY A 316 -12.71 6.72 13.27
N GLY A 317 -12.33 7.53 12.28
CA GLY A 317 -13.09 7.73 11.03
C GLY A 317 -13.95 9.00 11.01
N TYR A 318 -13.84 9.86 12.02
CA TYR A 318 -14.57 11.12 12.08
C TYR A 318 -13.75 12.31 11.55
N GLU A 319 -14.38 13.13 10.71
CA GLU A 319 -13.96 14.49 10.42
C GLU A 319 -14.66 15.46 11.38
N ILE A 320 -13.89 16.09 12.26
CA ILE A 320 -14.39 16.94 13.34
C ILE A 320 -14.03 18.39 13.00
N HIS A 321 -15.00 19.12 12.45
CA HIS A 321 -14.86 20.55 12.17
C HIS A 321 -15.17 21.36 13.41
N THR A 322 -14.17 22.09 13.92
CA THR A 322 -14.31 22.88 15.15
C THR A 322 -14.47 24.37 14.85
N THR A 323 -14.91 25.13 15.84
CA THR A 323 -14.94 26.60 15.79
C THR A 323 -13.62 27.24 16.22
N PHE A 324 -12.60 26.44 16.55
CA PHE A 324 -11.34 26.94 17.05
C PHE A 324 -10.58 27.70 15.95
N ASP A 325 -10.26 28.97 16.22
CA ASP A 325 -9.45 29.81 15.35
C ASP A 325 -7.98 29.69 15.75
N ARG A 326 -7.17 29.09 14.86
CA ARG A 326 -5.75 28.81 15.12
C ARG A 326 -4.98 30.05 15.55
N THR A 327 -5.23 31.18 14.91
CA THR A 327 -4.51 32.44 15.20
C THR A 327 -4.91 32.98 16.57
N LYS A 328 -6.21 32.96 16.89
CA LYS A 328 -6.72 33.42 18.19
C LYS A 328 -6.26 32.52 19.33
N VAL A 329 -6.27 31.19 19.14
CA VAL A 329 -5.76 30.21 20.11
C VAL A 329 -4.29 30.50 20.43
N HIS A 330 -3.43 30.62 19.42
CA HIS A 330 -2.01 30.92 19.65
C HIS A 330 -1.78 32.30 20.26
N ARG A 331 -2.61 33.30 19.92
CA ARG A 331 -2.53 34.64 20.52
C ARG A 331 -2.88 34.61 22.01
N LEU A 332 -3.93 33.88 22.38
CA LEU A 332 -4.35 33.70 23.77
C LEU A 332 -3.27 32.96 24.57
N GLU A 333 -2.74 31.86 24.03
CA GLU A 333 -1.65 31.09 24.63
C GLU A 333 -0.43 31.97 24.92
N ARG A 334 -0.01 32.80 23.96
CA ARG A 334 1.11 33.76 24.15
C ARG A 334 0.78 34.86 25.16
N ALA A 335 -0.47 35.32 25.23
CA ALA A 335 -0.88 36.32 26.21
C ALA A 335 -0.79 35.75 27.63
N VAL A 336 -1.35 34.56 27.86
CA VAL A 336 -1.27 33.86 29.15
C VAL A 336 0.17 33.59 29.55
N ARG A 337 1.00 33.04 28.65
CA ARG A 337 2.44 32.80 28.95
C ARG A 337 3.18 34.07 29.36
N ARG A 338 2.89 35.21 28.71
CA ARG A 338 3.53 36.48 29.06
C ARG A 338 3.12 36.98 30.44
N VAL A 339 1.85 36.88 30.79
CA VAL A 339 1.35 37.27 32.12
C VAL A 339 1.95 36.38 33.19
N VAL A 340 1.92 35.05 32.98
CA VAL A 340 2.52 34.07 33.89
C VAL A 340 4.00 34.34 34.12
N ALA A 341 4.78 34.55 33.04
CA ALA A 341 6.22 34.80 33.16
C ALA A 341 6.56 36.16 33.81
N ARG A 342 5.69 37.16 33.68
CA ARG A 342 5.88 38.48 34.28
C ARG A 342 5.51 38.49 35.76
N ASP A 343 4.40 37.85 36.10
CA ASP A 343 3.76 38.02 37.41
C ASP A 343 4.09 36.89 38.40
N LEU A 344 4.45 35.69 37.92
CA LEU A 344 4.81 34.55 38.76
C LEU A 344 6.32 34.35 38.80
N ASP A 345 6.87 34.17 40.01
CA ASP A 345 8.29 33.88 40.26
C ASP A 345 8.40 32.72 41.26
N PRO A 346 8.28 31.46 40.78
CA PRO A 346 8.23 30.28 41.64
C PRO A 346 9.52 29.97 42.40
N GLU A 347 10.62 30.63 42.03
CA GLU A 347 11.91 30.55 42.72
C GLU A 347 11.94 31.46 43.95
N LYS A 348 11.32 32.64 43.87
CA LYS A 348 11.26 33.59 45.00
C LYS A 348 10.01 33.44 45.86
N ARG A 349 8.91 32.94 45.29
CA ARG A 349 7.61 32.78 45.95
C ARG A 349 7.12 31.35 45.78
N PRO A 350 7.34 30.47 46.79
CA PRO A 350 6.93 29.07 46.72
C PRO A 350 5.43 28.86 46.43
N ALA A 351 4.56 29.79 46.86
CA ALA A 351 3.13 29.75 46.57
C ALA A 351 2.82 29.83 45.06
N ASP A 352 3.65 30.51 44.27
CA ASP A 352 3.46 30.67 42.82
C ASP A 352 3.59 29.32 42.07
N ARG A 353 4.24 28.31 42.68
CA ARG A 353 4.36 26.95 42.12
C ARG A 353 3.02 26.23 41.97
N HIS A 354 2.00 26.65 42.72
CA HIS A 354 0.69 26.03 42.74
C HIS A 354 -0.36 26.79 41.91
N VAL A 355 0.00 27.94 41.34
CA VAL A 355 -0.93 28.76 40.55
C VAL A 355 -1.17 28.11 39.19
N GLN A 356 -2.44 27.95 38.84
CA GLN A 356 -2.89 27.50 37.51
C GLN A 356 -3.72 28.60 36.85
N VAL A 357 -3.55 28.78 35.54
CA VAL A 357 -4.23 29.85 34.79
C VAL A 357 -5.11 29.23 33.71
N GLY A 358 -6.39 29.60 33.70
CA GLY A 358 -7.34 29.29 32.65
C GLY A 358 -7.75 30.55 31.90
N ALA A 359 -7.90 30.46 30.58
CA ALA A 359 -8.45 31.54 29.77
C ALA A 359 -9.33 30.96 28.66
N ALA A 360 -10.44 31.64 28.38
CA ALA A 360 -11.37 31.26 27.33
C ALA A 360 -11.72 32.49 26.48
N SER A 361 -12.02 32.23 25.21
CA SER A 361 -12.55 33.21 24.28
C SER A 361 -13.67 32.54 23.49
N VAL A 362 -14.84 33.15 23.49
CA VAL A 362 -16.04 32.66 22.82
C VAL A 362 -16.53 33.72 21.85
N ARG A 363 -17.28 33.31 20.82
CA ARG A 363 -17.87 34.26 19.88
C ARG A 363 -19.22 34.68 20.46
N PRO A 364 -19.44 35.96 20.81
CA PRO A 364 -20.65 36.35 21.53
C PRO A 364 -21.97 36.03 20.80
N SER A 365 -21.94 35.90 19.47
CA SER A 365 -23.13 35.65 18.66
C SER A 365 -23.68 34.22 18.75
N ASP A 366 -22.84 33.22 18.98
CA ASP A 366 -23.24 31.81 18.95
C ASP A 366 -22.55 30.92 19.99
N GLY A 367 -21.85 31.53 20.94
CA GLY A 367 -21.14 30.84 22.02
C GLY A 367 -19.75 30.39 21.63
#